data_AF-A0A412N5B7-F1
#
_entry.id   AF-A0A412N5B7-F1
#
_cell.length_a   1.000
_cell.length_b   1.000
_cell.length_c   1.000
_cell.angle_alpha   90.00
_cell.angle_beta   90.00
_cell.angle_gamma   90.00
#
_symmetry.space_group_name_H-M   'P 1'
#
loop_
_entity.id
_entity.type
_entity.pdbx_description
1 polymer ?
#
loop_
_entity_poly.entity_id
_entity_poly.type
_entity_poly.pdbx_seq_one_letter_code
_entity_poly.pdbx_strand_id
1 'polypeptide(L)'
;MNENVTNTAATAFDQATAPTIEIAAHAGTCYGVQRALDMALAAAPQAGESAQVHTLGPLIHNPIVVRELAEAGIGLAETLDDAASGTVIIRAHGVVPQVIDAARGRGLTVVDATCPYVKKVHVAAERLVREGYRVIVVGEPGHPEVEGILGHAGDDAQVVSCAADADELSLKGKVGLVVQTTQTAQNLAEVVASITPRVQELRVINTICAATSERQQAAAALANRCDCMVVVGGKNSGNTRRLAQICADACERTHHIEEASELQTAWFTGAHHIGITAGASTPQEHIERAVTRIKELCR
;
A
#
# COMPACT_ATOMS: atom_id res chain seq x y z
N MET A 1 -12.56 -76.25 14.70
CA MET A 1 -12.12 -75.98 13.31
C MET A 1 -13.29 -75.38 12.58
N ASN A 2 -13.08 -74.14 12.10
CA ASN A 2 -13.84 -73.33 11.15
C ASN A 2 -14.08 -71.93 11.70
N GLU A 3 -13.02 -71.17 11.49
CA GLU A 3 -12.94 -69.72 11.41
C GLU A 3 -13.82 -69.21 10.25
N ASN A 4 -14.49 -68.08 10.46
CA ASN A 4 -14.47 -66.95 9.54
C ASN A 4 -15.33 -65.81 10.13
N VAL A 5 -14.66 -64.90 10.84
CA VAL A 5 -15.17 -63.56 11.10
C VAL A 5 -14.14 -62.59 10.54
N THR A 6 -14.28 -62.24 9.27
CA THR A 6 -13.62 -61.08 8.68
C THR A 6 -14.34 -59.84 9.19
N ASN A 7 -13.80 -59.24 10.26
CA ASN A 7 -14.23 -57.92 10.70
C ASN A 7 -13.55 -56.88 9.82
N THR A 8 -14.32 -56.33 8.89
CA THR A 8 -13.93 -55.23 8.02
C THR A 8 -13.69 -54.00 8.91
N ALA A 9 -12.42 -53.68 9.17
CA ALA A 9 -12.04 -52.38 9.69
C ALA A 9 -12.36 -51.33 8.60
N ALA A 10 -13.56 -50.78 8.66
CA ALA A 10 -13.88 -49.53 8.01
C ALA A 10 -13.00 -48.47 8.66
N THR A 11 -11.90 -48.15 7.99
CA THR A 11 -11.15 -46.93 8.23
C THR A 11 -12.14 -45.78 8.10
N ALA A 12 -12.41 -45.14 9.23
CA ALA A 12 -13.03 -43.83 9.25
C ALA A 12 -12.13 -42.92 8.43
N PHE A 13 -12.50 -42.68 7.18
CA PHE A 13 -11.99 -41.55 6.43
C PHE A 13 -12.41 -40.31 7.21
N ASP A 14 -11.41 -39.69 7.81
CA ASP A 14 -11.47 -38.43 8.51
C ASP A 14 -12.25 -37.44 7.61
N GLN A 15 -13.45 -37.04 8.05
CA GLN A 15 -14.12 -35.91 7.44
C GLN A 15 -13.28 -34.69 7.80
N ALA A 16 -12.33 -34.35 6.94
CA ALA A 16 -11.55 -33.14 7.08
C ALA A 16 -12.52 -31.97 7.20
N THR A 17 -12.66 -31.45 8.43
CA THR A 17 -13.46 -30.27 8.71
C THR A 17 -12.96 -29.15 7.83
N ALA A 18 -13.88 -28.49 7.11
CA ALA A 18 -13.52 -27.39 6.22
C ALA A 18 -12.62 -26.38 6.96
N PRO A 19 -11.57 -25.84 6.31
CA PRO A 19 -10.64 -24.95 6.96
C PRO A 19 -11.35 -23.69 7.46
N THR A 20 -10.90 -23.17 8.59
CA THR A 20 -11.31 -21.86 9.07
C THR A 20 -10.60 -20.79 8.26
N ILE A 21 -11.35 -19.79 7.79
CA ILE A 21 -10.81 -18.63 7.07
C ILE A 21 -10.96 -17.42 7.99
N GLU A 22 -9.83 -16.79 8.35
CA GLU A 22 -9.79 -15.59 9.18
C GLU A 22 -9.25 -14.39 8.38
N ILE A 23 -9.93 -13.25 8.45
CA ILE A 23 -9.47 -12.00 7.84
C ILE A 23 -8.85 -11.11 8.92
N ALA A 24 -7.66 -10.55 8.66
CA ALA A 24 -7.00 -9.64 9.58
C ALA A 24 -7.85 -8.39 9.87
N ALA A 25 -7.88 -7.93 11.13
CA ALA A 25 -8.74 -6.83 11.60
C ALA A 25 -8.58 -5.48 10.85
N HIS A 26 -7.42 -5.26 10.22
CA HIS A 26 -7.12 -4.04 9.45
C HIS A 26 -6.84 -4.35 7.96
N ALA A 27 -7.40 -5.44 7.43
CA ALA A 27 -7.25 -5.77 6.01
C ALA A 27 -7.99 -4.76 5.11
N GLY A 28 -7.39 -4.45 3.96
CA GLY A 28 -8.04 -3.70 2.90
C GLY A 28 -7.95 -2.18 3.02
N THR A 29 -8.82 -1.50 2.27
CA THR A 29 -8.81 -0.05 2.05
C THR A 29 -8.65 0.79 3.32
N CYS A 30 -7.68 1.70 3.32
CA CYS A 30 -7.56 2.71 4.39
C CYS A 30 -8.37 3.99 4.06
N TYR A 31 -8.61 4.84 5.06
CA TYR A 31 -9.34 6.11 4.89
C TYR A 31 -8.83 6.98 3.72
N GLY A 32 -7.50 7.13 3.58
CA GLY A 32 -6.90 7.96 2.54
C GLY A 32 -7.21 7.44 1.13
N VAL A 33 -7.20 6.11 0.96
CA VAL A 33 -7.54 5.43 -0.29
C VAL A 33 -9.04 5.52 -0.55
N GLN A 34 -9.90 5.23 0.44
CA GLN A 34 -11.35 5.31 0.26
C GLN A 34 -11.76 6.72 -0.17
N ARG A 35 -11.25 7.74 0.51
CA ARG A 35 -11.49 9.14 0.16
C ARG A 35 -11.06 9.44 -1.28
N ALA A 36 -9.92 8.92 -1.73
CA ALA A 36 -9.46 9.15 -3.09
C ALA A 36 -10.37 8.48 -4.13
N LEU A 37 -10.84 7.27 -3.86
CA LEU A 37 -11.82 6.56 -4.68
C LEU A 37 -13.14 7.31 -4.76
N ASP A 38 -13.69 7.75 -3.62
CA ASP A 38 -14.94 8.50 -3.57
C ASP A 38 -14.85 9.79 -4.37
N MET A 39 -13.72 10.51 -4.26
CA MET A 39 -13.48 11.74 -5.02
C MET A 39 -13.35 11.48 -6.52
N ALA A 40 -12.70 10.37 -6.91
CA ALA A 40 -12.56 10.01 -8.31
C ALA A 40 -13.92 9.63 -8.92
N LEU A 41 -14.68 8.78 -8.25
CA LEU A 41 -16.01 8.36 -8.69
C LEU A 41 -17.01 9.51 -8.73
N ALA A 42 -16.94 10.45 -7.77
CA ALA A 42 -17.76 11.66 -7.80
C ALA A 42 -17.42 12.60 -8.98
N ALA A 43 -16.19 12.52 -9.50
CA ALA A 43 -15.75 13.27 -10.67
C ALA A 43 -16.03 12.52 -11.99
N ALA A 44 -16.50 11.28 -11.96
CA ALA A 44 -16.77 10.50 -13.17
C ALA A 44 -17.83 11.18 -14.04
N PRO A 45 -17.69 11.13 -15.38
CA PRO A 45 -18.66 11.72 -16.28
C PRO A 45 -20.01 10.99 -16.17
N GLN A 46 -21.10 11.74 -16.18
CA GLN A 46 -22.45 11.14 -16.21
C GLN A 46 -22.78 10.61 -17.61
N ALA A 47 -23.78 9.73 -17.69
CA ALA A 47 -24.23 9.17 -18.95
C ALA A 47 -24.63 10.29 -19.95
N GLY A 48 -23.92 10.38 -21.07
CA GLY A 48 -24.13 11.39 -22.11
C GLY A 48 -23.24 12.63 -22.00
N GLU A 49 -22.45 12.78 -20.93
CA GLU A 49 -21.43 13.82 -20.84
C GLU A 49 -20.18 13.45 -21.66
N SER A 50 -19.55 14.45 -22.27
CA SER A 50 -18.28 14.28 -23.02
C SER A 50 -17.08 14.84 -22.26
N ALA A 51 -17.25 15.18 -20.98
CA ALA A 51 -16.18 15.72 -20.16
C ALA A 51 -15.10 14.66 -19.94
N GLN A 52 -13.86 14.98 -20.29
CA GLN A 52 -12.71 14.12 -20.06
C GLN A 52 -12.29 14.17 -18.60
N VAL A 53 -12.13 13.02 -17.97
CA VAL A 53 -11.70 12.90 -16.57
C VAL A 53 -10.55 11.92 -16.52
N HIS A 54 -9.40 12.37 -16.00
CA HIS A 54 -8.20 11.56 -15.92
C HIS A 54 -7.59 11.60 -14.53
N THR A 55 -7.08 10.47 -14.07
CA THR A 55 -6.12 10.44 -12.96
C THR A 55 -4.73 10.73 -13.49
N LEU A 56 -3.94 11.55 -12.79
CA LEU A 56 -2.54 11.80 -13.14
C LEU A 56 -1.64 10.75 -12.47
N GLY A 57 -1.26 9.74 -13.26
CA GLY A 57 -0.76 8.46 -12.79
C GLY A 57 -1.84 7.65 -12.06
N PRO A 58 -1.55 6.40 -11.69
CA PRO A 58 -2.51 5.56 -10.96
C PRO A 58 -2.98 6.24 -9.67
N LEU A 59 -4.30 6.34 -9.49
CA LEU A 59 -4.91 6.92 -8.29
C LEU A 59 -4.33 6.31 -7.01
N ILE A 60 -4.16 4.98 -7.04
CA ILE A 60 -3.56 4.13 -6.02
C ILE A 60 -2.77 2.99 -6.67
N HIS A 61 -1.90 2.32 -5.91
CA HIS A 61 -1.18 1.13 -6.36
C HIS A 61 -2.07 -0.13 -6.26
N ASN A 62 -3.05 -0.23 -7.16
CA ASN A 62 -3.86 -1.44 -7.37
C ASN A 62 -4.31 -1.52 -8.85
N PRO A 63 -3.80 -2.48 -9.65
CA PRO A 63 -4.08 -2.54 -11.08
C PRO A 63 -5.56 -2.85 -11.40
N ILE A 64 -6.26 -3.58 -10.52
CA ILE A 64 -7.68 -3.89 -10.71
C ILE A 64 -8.51 -2.61 -10.56
N VAL A 65 -8.23 -1.81 -9.53
CA VAL A 65 -8.91 -0.53 -9.32
C VAL A 65 -8.66 0.44 -10.48
N VAL A 66 -7.44 0.49 -11.02
CA VAL A 66 -7.14 1.33 -12.19
C VAL A 66 -8.02 0.94 -13.38
N ARG A 67 -8.22 -0.36 -13.61
CA ARG A 67 -9.14 -0.85 -14.66
C ARG A 67 -10.61 -0.52 -14.34
N GLU A 68 -11.06 -0.74 -13.11
CA GLU A 68 -12.43 -0.43 -12.68
C GLU A 68 -12.75 1.08 -12.85
N LEU A 69 -11.79 1.97 -12.57
CA LEU A 69 -11.94 3.40 -12.82
C LEU A 69 -12.03 3.73 -14.32
N ALA A 70 -11.22 3.08 -15.16
CA ALA A 70 -11.28 3.24 -16.61
C ALA A 70 -12.63 2.77 -17.19
N GLU A 71 -13.16 1.66 -16.68
CA GLU A 71 -14.50 1.16 -17.02
C GLU A 71 -15.61 2.15 -16.57
N ALA A 72 -15.38 2.90 -15.50
CA ALA A 72 -16.25 3.99 -15.03
C ALA A 72 -16.02 5.33 -15.78
N GLY A 73 -15.23 5.35 -16.85
CA GLY A 73 -14.97 6.54 -17.67
C GLY A 73 -13.91 7.50 -17.12
N ILE A 74 -13.13 7.07 -16.13
CA ILE A 74 -12.01 7.83 -15.56
C ILE A 74 -10.70 7.28 -16.16
N GLY A 75 -10.13 8.00 -17.11
CA GLY A 75 -8.89 7.61 -17.78
C GLY A 75 -7.66 7.72 -16.89
N LEU A 76 -6.55 7.17 -17.39
CA LEU A 76 -5.21 7.32 -16.82
C LEU A 76 -4.39 8.21 -17.74
N ALA A 77 -3.86 9.31 -17.19
CA ALA A 77 -2.91 10.19 -17.85
C ALA A 77 -1.54 9.99 -17.21
N GLU A 78 -0.50 9.67 -17.97
CA GLU A 78 0.86 9.55 -17.43
C GLU A 78 1.44 10.93 -17.14
N THR A 79 1.10 11.91 -17.97
CA THR A 79 1.52 13.30 -17.87
C THR A 79 0.35 14.25 -18.08
N LEU A 80 0.55 15.53 -17.77
CA LEU A 80 -0.47 16.55 -18.07
C LEU A 80 -0.71 16.74 -19.57
N ASP A 81 0.20 16.29 -20.45
CA ASP A 81 0.02 16.38 -21.90
C ASP A 81 -1.01 15.39 -22.42
N ASP A 82 -1.26 14.30 -21.68
CA ASP A 82 -2.31 13.32 -22.00
C ASP A 82 -3.71 13.84 -21.62
N ALA A 83 -3.79 14.94 -20.85
CA ALA A 83 -5.02 15.58 -20.41
C ALA A 83 -5.23 16.92 -21.12
N ALA A 84 -5.83 16.89 -22.31
CA ALA A 84 -6.03 18.09 -23.14
C ALA A 84 -7.08 19.07 -22.59
N SER A 85 -8.10 18.57 -21.89
CA SER A 85 -9.19 19.37 -21.32
C SER A 85 -9.91 18.62 -20.20
N GLY A 86 -10.81 19.28 -19.48
CA GLY A 86 -11.68 18.65 -18.48
C GLY A 86 -11.07 18.61 -17.09
N THR A 87 -11.17 17.46 -16.42
CA THR A 87 -10.80 17.28 -15.02
C THR A 87 -9.58 16.38 -14.88
N VAL A 88 -8.61 16.81 -14.09
CA VAL A 88 -7.48 15.97 -13.65
C VAL A 88 -7.57 15.71 -12.15
N ILE A 89 -7.48 14.43 -11.78
CA ILE A 89 -7.50 13.93 -10.41
C ILE A 89 -6.06 13.66 -9.98
N ILE A 90 -5.60 14.35 -8.95
CA ILE A 90 -4.29 14.11 -8.34
C ILE A 90 -4.36 12.86 -7.47
N ARG A 91 -3.48 11.90 -7.72
CA ARG A 91 -3.39 10.62 -7.01
C ARG A 91 -3.23 10.75 -5.49
N ALA A 92 -3.61 9.72 -4.75
CA ALA A 92 -3.58 9.71 -3.27
C ALA A 92 -2.18 9.95 -2.68
N HIS A 93 -1.14 9.58 -3.43
CA HIS A 93 0.28 9.77 -3.09
C HIS A 93 0.74 11.24 -3.20
N GLY A 94 -0.08 12.11 -3.79
CA GLY A 94 0.30 13.49 -4.07
C GLY A 94 1.20 13.66 -5.28
N VAL A 95 1.53 14.92 -5.53
CA VAL A 95 2.42 15.41 -6.57
C VAL A 95 3.15 16.64 -6.04
N VAL A 96 4.19 17.07 -6.74
CA VAL A 96 4.88 18.34 -6.45
C VAL A 96 3.98 19.54 -6.75
N PRO A 97 4.10 20.67 -6.04
CA PRO A 97 3.24 21.86 -6.21
C PRO A 97 3.11 22.34 -7.67
N GLN A 98 4.22 22.32 -8.40
CA GLN A 98 4.32 22.78 -9.78
C GLN A 98 3.39 22.03 -10.72
N VAL A 99 3.06 20.77 -10.44
CA VAL A 99 2.13 19.97 -11.23
C VAL A 99 0.69 20.51 -11.08
N ILE A 100 0.30 20.89 -9.87
CA ILE A 100 -1.04 21.46 -9.61
C ILE A 100 -1.15 22.83 -10.28
N ASP A 101 -0.13 23.66 -10.18
CA ASP A 101 -0.10 24.98 -10.81
C ASP A 101 -0.10 24.88 -12.34
N ALA A 102 0.66 23.94 -12.90
CA ALA A 102 0.68 23.67 -14.34
C ALA A 102 -0.70 23.19 -14.84
N ALA A 103 -1.37 22.30 -14.12
CA ALA A 103 -2.71 21.85 -14.47
C ALA A 103 -3.72 23.00 -14.50
N ARG A 104 -3.71 23.86 -13.47
CA ARG A 104 -4.57 25.05 -13.41
C ARG A 104 -4.23 26.06 -14.51
N GLY A 105 -2.94 26.26 -14.81
CA GLY A 105 -2.48 27.12 -15.89
C GLY A 105 -2.95 26.67 -17.28
N ARG A 106 -3.22 25.38 -17.47
CA ARG A 106 -3.84 24.80 -18.69
C ARG A 106 -5.36 24.91 -18.71
N GLY A 107 -5.98 25.46 -17.67
CA GLY A 107 -7.44 25.56 -17.55
C GLY A 107 -8.13 24.25 -17.15
N LEU A 108 -7.39 23.27 -16.62
CA LEU A 108 -7.96 22.02 -16.13
C LEU A 108 -8.65 22.22 -14.77
N THR A 109 -9.77 21.55 -14.57
CA THR A 109 -10.37 21.39 -13.24
C THR A 109 -9.52 20.40 -12.44
N VAL A 110 -8.99 20.82 -11.29
CA VAL A 110 -8.12 19.96 -10.47
C VAL A 110 -8.90 19.40 -9.28
N VAL A 111 -9.02 18.08 -9.21
CA VAL A 111 -9.53 17.35 -8.05
C VAL A 111 -8.34 16.78 -7.28
N ASP A 112 -8.00 17.39 -6.14
CA ASP A 112 -6.85 16.95 -5.34
C ASP A 112 -7.23 15.82 -4.37
N ALA A 113 -7.06 14.57 -4.82
CA ALA A 113 -7.33 13.38 -4.04
C ALA A 113 -6.15 12.94 -3.14
N THR A 114 -5.09 13.77 -3.01
CA THR A 114 -3.96 13.50 -2.12
C THR A 114 -4.45 13.19 -0.71
N CYS A 115 -3.93 12.09 -0.13
CA CYS A 115 -4.27 11.65 1.21
C CYS A 115 -3.94 12.76 2.24
N PRO A 116 -4.85 13.09 3.17
CA PRO A 116 -4.58 14.11 4.19
C PRO A 116 -3.35 13.81 5.06
N TYR A 117 -2.99 12.53 5.24
CA TYR A 117 -1.77 12.15 5.95
C TYR A 117 -0.51 12.42 5.14
N VAL A 118 -0.55 12.24 3.81
CA VAL A 118 0.54 12.64 2.90
C VAL A 118 0.73 14.16 2.92
N LYS A 119 -0.38 14.94 2.86
CA LYS A 119 -0.32 16.40 2.98
C LYS A 119 0.34 16.87 4.29
N LYS A 120 0.12 16.15 5.41
CA LYS A 120 0.80 16.44 6.68
C LYS A 120 2.32 16.26 6.57
N VAL A 121 2.79 15.30 5.77
CA VAL A 121 4.23 15.11 5.50
C VAL A 121 4.79 16.29 4.71
N HIS A 122 4.05 16.77 3.70
CA HIS A 122 4.46 17.95 2.93
C HIS A 122 4.60 19.18 3.84
N VAL A 123 3.60 19.44 4.69
CA VAL A 123 3.65 20.55 5.66
C VAL A 123 4.79 20.39 6.67
N ALA A 124 5.10 19.16 7.09
CA ALA A 124 6.23 18.88 7.98
C ALA A 124 7.58 19.17 7.29
N ALA A 125 7.73 18.77 6.03
CA ALA A 125 8.92 19.05 5.22
C ALA A 125 9.13 20.55 5.05
N GLU A 126 8.09 21.29 4.62
CA GLU A 126 8.14 22.75 4.46
C GLU A 126 8.50 23.47 5.77
N ARG A 127 7.98 22.97 6.90
CA ARG A 127 8.30 23.50 8.22
C ARG A 127 9.77 23.33 8.56
N LEU A 128 10.35 22.15 8.31
CA LEU A 128 11.76 21.90 8.55
C LEU A 128 12.65 22.81 7.70
N VAL A 129 12.31 23.00 6.43
CA VAL A 129 12.99 23.96 5.54
C VAL A 129 12.97 25.37 6.13
N ARG A 130 11.78 25.85 6.53
CA ARG A 130 11.61 27.19 7.11
C ARG A 130 12.39 27.39 8.41
N GLU A 131 12.60 26.32 9.17
CA GLU A 131 13.37 26.32 10.41
C GLU A 131 14.89 26.12 10.18
N GLY A 132 15.33 26.03 8.91
CA GLY A 132 16.74 25.99 8.51
C GLY A 132 17.36 24.59 8.55
N TYR A 133 16.54 23.53 8.48
CA TYR A 133 17.03 22.15 8.39
C TYR A 133 17.22 21.74 6.94
N ARG A 134 18.31 21.03 6.67
CA ARG A 134 18.41 20.20 5.46
C ARG A 134 17.51 18.98 5.64
N VAL A 135 16.54 18.79 4.75
CA VAL A 135 15.55 17.72 4.88
C VAL A 135 16.04 16.42 4.24
N ILE A 136 15.94 15.33 4.99
CA ILE A 136 16.12 13.96 4.51
C ILE A 136 14.77 13.25 4.55
N VAL A 137 14.39 12.63 3.44
CA VAL A 137 13.17 11.84 3.31
C VAL A 137 13.54 10.37 3.43
N VAL A 138 13.03 9.68 4.44
CA VAL A 138 13.18 8.21 4.53
C VAL A 138 12.06 7.56 3.73
N GLY A 139 12.42 6.92 2.62
CA GLY A 139 11.46 6.35 1.67
C GLY A 139 12.10 5.71 0.45
N GLU A 140 11.29 5.11 -0.41
CA GLU A 140 11.76 4.49 -1.66
C GLU A 140 12.03 5.58 -2.73
N PRO A 141 13.26 5.72 -3.26
CA PRO A 141 13.56 6.66 -4.34
C PRO A 141 12.69 6.41 -5.58
N GLY A 142 12.21 7.47 -6.23
CA GLY A 142 11.31 7.36 -7.38
C GLY A 142 9.86 7.00 -7.04
N HIS A 143 9.53 6.73 -5.77
CA HIS A 143 8.15 6.49 -5.36
C HIS A 143 7.34 7.79 -5.46
N PRO A 144 6.12 7.77 -6.05
CA PRO A 144 5.22 8.93 -6.17
C PRO A 144 5.12 9.86 -4.96
N GLU A 145 4.93 9.26 -3.78
CA GLU A 145 4.82 9.98 -2.51
C GLU A 145 6.13 10.67 -2.12
N VAL A 146 7.28 10.01 -2.35
CA VAL A 146 8.59 10.55 -2.03
C VAL A 146 8.93 11.72 -2.95
N GLU A 147 8.65 11.60 -4.25
CA GLU A 147 8.80 12.71 -5.20
C GLU A 147 7.93 13.91 -4.81
N GLY A 148 6.69 13.66 -4.38
CA GLY A 148 5.82 14.68 -3.80
C GLY A 148 6.46 15.38 -2.61
N ILE A 149 6.92 14.62 -1.61
CA ILE A 149 7.57 15.16 -0.40
C ILE A 149 8.81 15.98 -0.76
N LEU A 150 9.68 15.49 -1.66
CA LEU A 150 10.89 16.18 -2.09
C LEU A 150 10.56 17.56 -2.70
N GLY A 151 9.49 17.67 -3.50
CA GLY A 151 9.03 18.95 -4.04
C GLY A 151 8.57 19.98 -2.99
N HIS A 152 8.33 19.54 -1.75
CA HIS A 152 7.99 20.38 -0.60
C HIS A 152 9.16 20.56 0.40
N ALA A 153 10.29 19.89 0.16
CA ALA A 153 11.41 19.77 1.10
C ALA A 153 12.62 20.67 0.79
N GLY A 154 12.52 21.52 -0.24
CA GLY A 154 13.59 22.43 -0.68
C GLY A 154 14.64 21.75 -1.56
N ASP A 155 15.46 22.57 -2.25
CA ASP A 155 16.36 22.10 -3.32
C ASP A 155 17.48 21.17 -2.84
N ASP A 156 17.89 21.27 -1.57
CA ASP A 156 18.96 20.46 -0.97
C ASP A 156 18.46 19.14 -0.34
N ALA A 157 17.16 18.83 -0.48
CA ALA A 157 16.56 17.64 0.08
C ALA A 157 17.06 16.37 -0.61
N GLN A 158 17.20 15.29 0.16
CA GLN A 158 17.62 13.99 -0.36
C GLN A 158 16.74 12.88 0.20
N VAL A 159 16.55 11.82 -0.59
CA VAL A 159 15.91 10.58 -0.16
C VAL A 159 16.95 9.55 0.25
N VAL A 160 16.66 8.79 1.31
CA VAL A 160 17.39 7.58 1.69
C VAL A 160 16.39 6.44 1.88
N SER A 161 16.69 5.26 1.36
CA SER A 161 15.86 4.07 1.52
C SER A 161 16.23 3.26 2.76
N CYS A 162 17.48 3.34 3.21
CA CYS A 162 18.00 2.63 4.37
C CYS A 162 19.17 3.37 5.04
N ALA A 163 19.70 2.81 6.14
CA ALA A 163 20.84 3.37 6.86
C ALA A 163 22.12 3.46 6.01
N ALA A 164 22.36 2.50 5.12
CA ALA A 164 23.53 2.51 4.24
C ALA A 164 23.53 3.73 3.30
N ASP A 165 22.37 4.03 2.68
CA ASP A 165 22.22 5.24 1.86
C ASP A 165 22.50 6.51 2.67
N ALA A 166 22.07 6.54 3.93
CA ALA A 166 22.32 7.67 4.81
C ALA A 166 23.82 7.83 5.14
N ASP A 167 24.58 6.74 5.28
CA ASP A 167 26.02 6.76 5.54
C ASP A 167 26.82 7.37 4.40
N GLU A 168 26.33 7.25 3.16
CA GLU A 168 26.96 7.86 1.97
C GLU A 168 26.78 9.39 1.91
N LEU A 169 25.81 9.93 2.65
CA LEU A 169 25.53 11.37 2.63
C LEU A 169 26.56 12.16 3.44
N SER A 170 27.09 13.22 2.84
CA SER A 170 27.84 14.26 3.55
C SER A 170 26.86 15.19 4.28
N LEU A 171 26.54 14.83 5.53
CA LEU A 171 25.63 15.57 6.41
C LEU A 171 26.43 16.40 7.43
N LYS A 172 26.06 17.67 7.59
CA LYS A 172 26.59 18.60 8.61
C LYS A 172 25.49 19.56 9.05
N GLY A 173 25.63 20.17 10.22
CA GLY A 173 24.69 21.17 10.72
C GLY A 173 23.34 20.56 11.11
N LYS A 174 22.25 21.27 10.81
CA LYS A 174 20.89 20.88 11.17
C LYS A 174 20.25 19.99 10.11
N VAL A 175 19.85 18.78 10.50
CA VAL A 175 19.16 17.82 9.64
C VAL A 175 17.76 17.53 10.15
N GLY A 176 16.78 17.64 9.27
CA GLY A 176 15.38 17.33 9.53
C GLY A 176 14.99 16.06 8.80
N LEU A 177 14.21 15.19 9.43
CA LEU A 177 13.83 13.90 8.84
C LEU A 177 12.30 13.79 8.81
N VAL A 178 11.77 13.51 7.62
CA VAL A 178 10.39 13.07 7.38
C VAL A 178 10.40 11.70 6.72
N VAL A 179 9.27 10.99 6.81
CA VAL A 179 9.18 9.58 6.46
C VAL A 179 8.01 9.34 5.53
N GLN A 180 8.22 8.58 4.45
CA GLN A 180 7.13 8.07 3.62
C GLN A 180 6.15 7.27 4.50
N THR A 181 4.85 7.49 4.33
CA THR A 181 3.78 7.03 5.23
C THR A 181 3.67 5.50 5.34
N THR A 182 4.23 4.77 4.38
CA THR A 182 4.22 3.30 4.28
C THR A 182 5.51 2.64 4.78
N GLN A 183 6.49 3.42 5.26
CA GLN A 183 7.75 2.89 5.81
C GLN A 183 7.56 2.18 7.16
N THR A 184 8.61 1.48 7.59
CA THR A 184 8.62 0.75 8.85
C THR A 184 9.29 1.54 9.97
N ALA A 185 8.83 1.32 11.20
CA ALA A 185 9.46 1.91 12.38
C ALA A 185 10.92 1.43 12.56
N GLN A 186 11.21 0.20 12.15
CA GLN A 186 12.56 -0.36 12.20
C GLN A 186 13.52 0.38 11.27
N ASN A 187 13.15 0.56 9.98
CA ASN A 187 13.99 1.28 9.04
C ASN A 187 14.23 2.73 9.49
N LEU A 188 13.18 3.40 10.01
CA LEU A 188 13.32 4.73 10.59
C LEU A 188 14.35 4.74 11.74
N ALA A 189 14.27 3.78 12.66
CA ALA A 189 15.20 3.70 13.79
C ALA A 189 16.65 3.50 13.34
N GLU A 190 16.88 2.65 12.33
CA GLU A 190 18.20 2.40 11.75
C GLU A 190 18.78 3.64 11.08
N VAL A 191 17.99 4.34 10.25
CA VAL A 191 18.42 5.59 9.61
C VAL A 191 18.73 6.68 10.64
N VAL A 192 17.87 6.83 11.66
CA VAL A 192 18.11 7.80 12.75
C VAL A 192 19.41 7.49 13.48
N ALA A 193 19.68 6.21 13.78
CA ALA A 193 20.90 5.80 14.43
C ALA A 193 22.16 6.11 13.59
N SER A 194 22.10 5.93 12.26
CA SER A 194 23.19 6.28 11.34
C SER A 194 23.46 7.80 11.28
N ILE A 195 22.42 8.63 11.25
CA ILE A 195 22.56 10.09 11.05
C ILE A 195 22.96 10.81 12.34
N THR A 196 22.38 10.42 13.48
CA THR A 196 22.55 11.11 14.78
C THR A 196 24.00 11.48 15.13
N PRO A 197 25.01 10.59 15.00
CA PRO A 197 26.39 10.92 15.40
C PRO A 197 27.12 11.89 14.45
N ARG A 198 26.56 12.19 13.28
CA ARG A 198 27.24 12.95 12.20
C ARG A 198 26.77 14.41 12.07
N VAL A 199 25.72 14.80 12.78
CA VAL A 199 25.03 16.10 12.61
C VAL A 199 25.03 16.92 13.90
N GLN A 200 24.87 18.24 13.78
CA GLN A 200 24.80 19.13 14.95
C GLN A 200 23.47 19.00 15.67
N GLU A 201 22.38 18.86 14.92
CA GLU A 201 21.03 18.72 15.44
C GLU A 201 20.22 17.84 14.48
N LEU A 202 19.56 16.81 15.02
CA LEU A 202 18.65 15.95 14.27
C LEU A 202 17.22 16.18 14.77
N ARG A 203 16.32 16.58 13.86
CA ARG A 203 14.88 16.69 14.15
C ARG A 203 14.12 15.63 13.37
N VAL A 204 13.55 14.66 14.08
CA VAL A 204 12.78 13.57 13.46
C VAL A 204 11.29 13.88 13.60
N ILE A 205 10.59 13.97 12.47
CA ILE A 205 9.12 14.00 12.42
C ILE A 205 8.68 12.65 11.88
N ASN A 206 8.28 11.75 12.78
CA ASN A 206 7.77 10.44 12.38
C ASN A 206 6.40 10.61 11.71
N THR A 207 6.38 10.49 10.38
CA THR A 207 5.19 10.63 9.54
C THR A 207 4.67 9.29 9.00
N ILE A 208 5.12 8.16 9.55
CA ILE A 208 4.52 6.86 9.25
C ILE A 208 3.05 6.88 9.67
N CYS A 209 2.16 6.46 8.76
CA CYS A 209 0.73 6.48 9.03
C CYS A 209 0.35 5.38 10.04
N ALA A 210 -0.49 5.70 11.02
CA ALA A 210 -0.99 4.73 12.01
C ALA A 210 -1.63 3.50 11.34
N ALA A 211 -2.39 3.71 10.27
CA ALA A 211 -3.02 2.62 9.52
C ALA A 211 -2.00 1.63 8.93
N THR A 212 -0.79 2.09 8.58
CA THR A 212 0.29 1.21 8.13
C THR A 212 0.73 0.29 9.27
N SER A 213 1.03 0.86 10.44
CA SER A 213 1.50 0.13 11.62
C SER A 213 0.46 -0.86 12.14
N GLU A 214 -0.81 -0.45 12.25
CA GLU A 214 -1.93 -1.29 12.70
C GLU A 214 -2.11 -2.51 11.78
N ARG A 215 -2.00 -2.31 10.47
CA ARG A 215 -2.13 -3.38 9.47
C ARG A 215 -0.95 -4.35 9.49
N GLN A 216 0.27 -3.83 9.68
CA GLN A 216 1.46 -4.67 9.86
C GLN A 216 1.35 -5.54 11.12
N GLN A 217 0.90 -4.96 12.24
CA GLN A 217 0.69 -5.69 13.49
C GLN A 217 -0.41 -6.75 13.38
N ALA A 218 -1.55 -6.41 12.76
CA ALA A 218 -2.63 -7.38 12.54
C ALA A 218 -2.22 -8.52 11.62
N ALA A 219 -1.47 -8.22 10.54
CA ALA A 219 -0.94 -9.25 9.64
C ALA A 219 0.05 -10.18 10.34
N ALA A 220 1.00 -9.63 11.11
CA ALA A 220 1.95 -10.42 11.89
C ALA A 220 1.23 -11.31 12.92
N ALA A 221 0.27 -10.74 13.66
CA ALA A 221 -0.48 -11.49 14.67
C ALA A 221 -1.25 -12.67 14.04
N LEU A 222 -1.88 -12.45 12.89
CA LEU A 222 -2.60 -13.49 12.16
C LEU A 222 -1.65 -14.57 11.61
N ALA A 223 -0.56 -14.16 10.96
CA ALA A 223 0.41 -15.09 10.38
C ALA A 223 1.01 -16.06 11.40
N ASN A 224 1.22 -15.62 12.66
CA ASN A 224 1.74 -16.46 13.74
C ASN A 224 0.81 -17.60 14.19
N ARG A 225 -0.46 -17.62 13.73
CA ARG A 225 -1.44 -18.64 14.14
C ARG A 225 -2.12 -19.34 12.97
N CYS A 226 -1.72 -19.08 11.73
CA CYS A 226 -2.30 -19.68 10.52
C CYS A 226 -1.32 -20.65 9.85
N ASP A 227 -1.87 -21.68 9.21
CA ASP A 227 -1.11 -22.68 8.44
C ASP A 227 -0.77 -22.18 7.03
N CYS A 228 -1.54 -21.22 6.53
CA CYS A 228 -1.41 -20.62 5.21
C CYS A 228 -1.89 -19.17 5.26
N MET A 229 -1.15 -18.27 4.64
CA MET A 229 -1.47 -16.85 4.54
C MET A 229 -1.67 -16.43 3.09
N VAL A 230 -2.74 -15.69 2.82
CA VAL A 230 -2.97 -15.04 1.52
C VAL A 230 -2.96 -13.52 1.74
N VAL A 231 -2.07 -12.83 1.02
CA VAL A 231 -1.95 -11.38 1.01
C VAL A 231 -2.49 -10.83 -0.30
N VAL A 232 -3.58 -10.08 -0.24
CA VAL A 232 -4.30 -9.57 -1.43
C VAL A 232 -3.93 -8.11 -1.71
N GLY A 233 -3.45 -7.84 -2.93
CA GLY A 233 -3.27 -6.48 -3.44
C GLY A 233 -2.14 -6.35 -4.45
N GLY A 234 -2.03 -5.18 -5.08
CA GLY A 234 -1.05 -4.92 -6.15
C GLY A 234 0.40 -5.25 -5.77
N LYS A 235 1.14 -5.91 -6.67
CA LYS A 235 2.57 -6.21 -6.49
C LYS A 235 3.45 -4.96 -6.51
N ASN A 236 2.95 -3.89 -7.13
CA ASN A 236 3.58 -2.57 -7.11
C ASN A 236 3.33 -1.77 -5.82
N SER A 237 2.48 -2.24 -4.90
CA SER A 237 2.19 -1.54 -3.64
C SER A 237 3.25 -1.84 -2.57
N GLY A 238 4.01 -0.83 -2.16
CA GLY A 238 5.00 -0.98 -1.08
C GLY A 238 4.39 -1.46 0.24
N ASN A 239 3.20 -0.99 0.58
CA ASN A 239 2.46 -1.48 1.74
C ASN A 239 2.13 -2.97 1.60
N THR A 240 1.61 -3.43 0.45
CA THR A 240 1.23 -4.83 0.26
C THR A 240 2.46 -5.75 0.23
N ARG A 241 3.53 -5.36 -0.47
CA ARG A 241 4.82 -6.07 -0.45
C ARG A 241 5.34 -6.26 0.97
N ARG A 242 5.24 -5.22 1.81
CA ARG A 242 5.67 -5.30 3.21
C ARG A 242 4.83 -6.27 4.03
N LEU A 243 3.51 -6.31 3.83
CA LEU A 243 2.64 -7.29 4.48
C LEU A 243 2.98 -8.71 4.05
N ALA A 244 3.26 -8.94 2.76
CA ALA A 244 3.71 -10.23 2.26
C ALA A 244 5.01 -10.69 2.94
N GLN A 245 5.99 -9.79 3.10
CA GLN A 245 7.22 -10.10 3.83
C GLN A 245 6.94 -10.44 5.30
N ILE A 246 6.16 -9.62 6.01
CA ILE A 246 5.82 -9.84 7.42
C ILE A 246 5.11 -11.18 7.63
N CYS A 247 4.19 -11.52 6.73
CA CYS A 247 3.50 -12.81 6.79
C CYS A 247 4.47 -13.96 6.50
N ALA A 248 5.36 -13.83 5.50
CA ALA A 248 6.34 -14.85 5.15
C ALA A 248 7.37 -15.10 6.25
N ASP A 249 7.73 -14.07 7.02
CA ASP A 249 8.64 -14.19 8.17
C ASP A 249 8.04 -15.06 9.30
N ALA A 250 6.71 -15.17 9.39
CA ALA A 250 5.99 -15.90 10.44
C ALA A 250 5.27 -17.18 9.95
N CYS A 251 4.89 -17.25 8.67
CA CYS A 251 4.14 -18.34 8.05
C CYS A 251 4.78 -18.69 6.69
N GLU A 252 5.45 -19.84 6.62
CA GLU A 252 6.18 -20.30 5.42
C GLU A 252 5.27 -20.38 4.18
N ARG A 253 4.00 -20.78 4.35
CA ARG A 253 2.99 -20.86 3.30
C ARG A 253 2.28 -19.51 3.09
N THR A 254 3.06 -18.47 2.79
CA THR A 254 2.54 -17.13 2.45
C THR A 254 2.49 -16.93 0.93
N HIS A 255 1.32 -16.52 0.42
CA HIS A 255 1.07 -16.25 -0.99
C HIS A 255 0.59 -14.81 -1.21
N HIS A 256 1.28 -14.05 -2.06
CA HIS A 256 0.87 -12.71 -2.47
C HIS A 256 0.19 -12.76 -3.84
N ILE A 257 -1.10 -12.43 -3.87
CA ILE A 257 -1.93 -12.37 -5.08
C ILE A 257 -2.44 -10.95 -5.35
N GLU A 258 -2.66 -10.63 -6.61
CA GLU A 258 -3.41 -9.46 -7.05
C GLU A 258 -4.88 -9.84 -7.29
N GLU A 259 -5.12 -10.98 -7.94
CA GLU A 259 -6.45 -11.47 -8.30
C GLU A 259 -6.76 -12.85 -7.69
N ALA A 260 -8.03 -13.10 -7.40
CA ALA A 260 -8.49 -14.41 -6.89
C ALA A 260 -8.21 -15.56 -7.88
N SER A 261 -8.06 -15.27 -9.18
CA SER A 261 -7.70 -16.24 -10.21
C SER A 261 -6.29 -16.84 -10.03
N GLU A 262 -5.40 -16.16 -9.31
CA GLU A 262 -4.03 -16.66 -9.01
C GLU A 262 -4.02 -17.76 -7.95
N LEU A 263 -5.12 -17.95 -7.20
CA LEU A 263 -5.23 -18.94 -6.14
C LEU A 263 -5.17 -20.38 -6.67
N GLN A 264 -4.32 -21.21 -6.06
CA GLN A 264 -4.12 -22.61 -6.45
C GLN A 264 -4.60 -23.58 -5.36
N THR A 265 -5.30 -24.66 -5.74
CA THR A 265 -5.80 -25.70 -4.82
C THR A 265 -4.70 -26.25 -3.90
N ALA A 266 -3.50 -26.48 -4.46
CA ALA A 266 -2.38 -27.07 -3.73
C ALA A 266 -1.91 -26.22 -2.53
N TRP A 267 -2.15 -24.90 -2.55
CA TRP A 267 -1.78 -24.00 -1.44
C TRP A 267 -2.60 -24.24 -0.18
N PHE A 268 -3.73 -24.93 -0.28
CA PHE A 268 -4.66 -25.14 0.83
C PHE A 268 -4.74 -26.59 1.29
N THR A 269 -4.04 -27.51 0.61
CA THR A 269 -3.98 -28.91 1.02
C THR A 269 -3.46 -29.03 2.45
N GLY A 270 -4.23 -29.67 3.33
CA GLY A 270 -3.89 -29.88 4.74
C GLY A 270 -3.84 -28.63 5.61
N ALA A 271 -4.27 -27.46 5.12
CA ALA A 271 -4.41 -26.26 5.95
C ALA A 271 -5.71 -26.36 6.77
N HIS A 272 -5.65 -26.10 8.07
CA HIS A 272 -6.82 -26.03 8.96
C HIS A 272 -7.22 -24.58 9.24
N HIS A 273 -6.24 -23.67 9.25
CA HIS A 273 -6.44 -22.25 9.49
C HIS A 273 -5.78 -21.41 8.40
N ILE A 274 -6.60 -20.78 7.56
CA ILE A 274 -6.18 -19.92 6.45
C ILE A 274 -6.39 -18.47 6.85
N GLY A 275 -5.32 -17.69 6.89
CA GLY A 275 -5.39 -16.26 7.14
C GLY A 275 -5.40 -15.45 5.85
N ILE A 276 -6.18 -14.38 5.82
CA ILE A 276 -6.23 -13.42 4.72
C ILE A 276 -5.94 -12.03 5.27
N THR A 277 -5.00 -11.32 4.64
CA THR A 277 -4.83 -9.89 4.83
C THR A 277 -4.77 -9.20 3.48
N ALA A 278 -4.86 -7.88 3.47
CA ALA A 278 -4.87 -7.12 2.23
C ALA A 278 -4.25 -5.75 2.40
N GLY A 279 -3.64 -5.27 1.31
CA GLY A 279 -3.04 -3.95 1.25
C GLY A 279 -4.04 -2.81 1.44
N ALA A 280 -3.53 -1.64 1.85
CA ALA A 280 -4.34 -0.44 2.02
C ALA A 280 -5.00 0.07 0.73
N SER A 281 -4.55 -0.40 -0.43
CA SER A 281 -5.10 -0.12 -1.76
C SER A 281 -6.07 -1.20 -2.26
N THR A 282 -6.44 -2.17 -1.44
CA THR A 282 -7.27 -3.32 -1.84
C THR A 282 -8.71 -3.15 -1.32
N PRO A 283 -9.70 -2.88 -2.20
CA PRO A 283 -11.11 -2.83 -1.84
C PRO A 283 -11.62 -4.10 -1.16
N GLN A 284 -12.63 -3.94 -0.31
CA GLN A 284 -13.26 -5.04 0.42
C GLN A 284 -13.79 -6.14 -0.52
N GLU A 285 -14.39 -5.75 -1.65
CA GLU A 285 -14.88 -6.69 -2.67
C GLU A 285 -13.76 -7.61 -3.18
N HIS A 286 -12.53 -7.11 -3.31
CA HIS A 286 -11.40 -7.92 -3.80
C HIS A 286 -11.01 -9.00 -2.79
N ILE A 287 -11.12 -8.70 -1.49
CA ILE A 287 -10.92 -9.64 -0.39
C ILE A 287 -12.03 -10.70 -0.39
N GLU A 288 -13.28 -10.29 -0.58
CA GLU A 288 -14.44 -11.18 -0.61
C GLU A 288 -14.40 -12.17 -1.78
N ARG A 289 -13.92 -11.72 -2.96
CA ARG A 289 -13.64 -12.61 -4.09
C ARG A 289 -12.59 -13.66 -3.75
N ALA A 290 -11.51 -13.27 -3.06
CA ALA A 290 -10.49 -14.22 -2.60
C ALA A 290 -11.05 -15.22 -1.58
N VAL A 291 -11.83 -14.77 -0.59
CA VAL A 291 -12.51 -15.64 0.38
C VAL A 291 -13.42 -16.65 -0.33
N THR A 292 -14.24 -16.18 -1.26
CA THR A 292 -15.16 -17.03 -2.03
C THR A 292 -14.39 -18.08 -2.80
N ARG A 293 -13.32 -17.68 -3.47
CA ARG A 293 -12.48 -18.60 -4.25
C ARG A 293 -11.78 -19.64 -3.36
N ILE A 294 -11.27 -19.26 -2.19
CA ILE A 294 -10.67 -20.21 -1.24
C ILE A 294 -11.70 -21.24 -0.79
N LYS A 295 -12.94 -20.80 -0.48
CA LYS A 295 -14.03 -21.72 -0.13
C LYS A 295 -14.35 -22.72 -1.25
N GLU A 296 -14.27 -22.31 -2.51
CA GLU A 296 -14.47 -23.23 -3.65
C GLU A 296 -13.32 -24.22 -3.79
N LEU A 297 -12.08 -23.78 -3.56
CA LEU A 297 -10.88 -24.59 -3.69
C LEU A 297 -10.71 -25.61 -2.57
N CYS A 298 -11.29 -25.36 -1.39
CA CYS A 298 -11.21 -26.24 -0.22
C CYS A 298 -12.40 -27.20 -0.09
N ARG A 299 -13.30 -27.24 -1.09
CA ARG A 299 -14.42 -28.20 -1.16
C ARG A 299 -13.97 -29.57 -1.62
#